data_AF-A0A1F8S426-F1
#
_entry.id   AF-A0A1F8S426-F1
#
_cell.length_a   1.000
_cell.length_b   1.000
_cell.length_c   1.000
_cell.angle_alpha   90.00
_cell.angle_beta   90.00
_cell.angle_gamma   90.00
#
_symmetry.space_group_name_H-M   'P 1'
#
loop_
_entity.id
_entity.type
_entity.pdbx_description
1 polymer ?
#
loop_
_entity_poly.entity_id
_entity_poly.type
_entity_poly.pdbx_seq_one_letter_code
_entity_poly.pdbx_strand_id
1 'polypeptide(L)'
;MTLQLHRPDGEGGLEPAPVDETDWRTQLRSPRWGTTLEHDRLPGLGNPEMNPTSRFRSVLLWLGLALVTFALLVVGYGTGFWSLPPTP
;
A
#
# COMPACT_ATOMS: atom_id res chain seq x y z
N MET A 1 -16.06 9.60 8.12
CA MET A 1 -15.26 10.32 9.13
C MET A 1 -14.59 11.49 8.45
N THR A 2 -14.83 12.72 8.92
CA THR A 2 -14.32 13.96 8.31
C THR A 2 -13.32 14.59 9.26
N LEU A 3 -12.09 14.82 8.78
CA LEU A 3 -11.01 15.42 9.55
C LEU A 3 -11.25 16.95 9.59
N GLN A 4 -11.65 17.48 10.75
CA GLN A 4 -11.78 18.93 10.96
C GLN A 4 -10.47 19.45 11.55
N LEU A 5 -9.83 20.41 10.86
CA LEU A 5 -8.63 21.07 11.36
C LEU A 5 -9.04 22.18 12.33
N HIS A 6 -8.63 22.05 13.59
CA HIS A 6 -8.78 23.10 14.59
C HIS A 6 -7.55 24.00 14.61
N ARG A 7 -7.74 25.32 14.75
CA ARG A 7 -6.65 26.29 14.94
C ARG A 7 -6.65 26.76 16.41
N PRO A 8 -5.48 26.93 17.03
CA PRO A 8 -5.39 27.56 18.35
C PRO A 8 -5.86 29.02 18.28
N ASP A 9 -6.73 29.39 19.21
CA ASP A 9 -7.37 30.71 19.31
C ASP A 9 -6.48 31.80 19.94
N GLY A 10 -5.25 31.45 20.34
CA GLY A 10 -4.29 32.37 20.94
C GLY A 10 -4.46 32.57 22.46
N GLU A 11 -5.55 32.09 23.07
CA GLU A 11 -5.77 32.10 24.52
C GLU A 11 -5.76 30.69 25.14
N GLY A 12 -5.56 29.66 24.31
CA GLY A 12 -5.37 28.27 24.74
C GLY A 12 -6.56 27.35 24.46
N GLY A 13 -7.59 27.85 23.77
CA GLY A 13 -8.67 27.05 23.21
C GLY A 13 -8.46 26.75 21.71
N LEU A 14 -9.39 25.98 21.16
CA LEU A 14 -9.39 25.54 19.77
C LEU A 14 -10.68 25.99 19.09
N GLU A 15 -10.58 26.92 18.15
CA GLU A 15 -11.74 27.35 17.36
C GLU A 15 -11.91 26.45 16.12
N PRO A 16 -13.15 26.09 15.75
CA PRO A 16 -13.42 25.45 14.47
C PRO A 16 -13.10 26.44 13.34
N ALA A 17 -12.03 26.19 12.60
CA ALA A 17 -11.72 26.98 11.43
C ALA A 17 -12.74 26.63 10.32
N PRO A 18 -13.39 27.62 9.67
CA PRO A 18 -14.13 27.35 8.45
C PRO A 18 -13.14 26.75 7.45
N VAL A 19 -13.47 25.58 6.90
CA VAL A 19 -12.73 24.97 5.81
C VAL A 19 -12.97 25.84 4.59
N ASP A 20 -12.22 26.92 4.49
CA ASP A 20 -12.05 27.60 3.21
C ASP A 20 -11.34 26.57 2.34
N GLU A 21 -12.02 26.09 1.29
CA GLU A 21 -11.48 25.20 0.25
C GLU A 21 -10.43 25.98 -0.56
N THR A 22 -9.39 26.47 0.12
CA THR A 22 -8.20 27.01 -0.50
C THR A 22 -7.50 25.83 -1.12
N ASP A 23 -7.67 25.69 -2.43
CA ASP A 23 -7.09 24.67 -3.30
C ASP A 23 -5.69 24.28 -2.79
N TRP A 24 -5.61 23.15 -2.09
CA TRP A 24 -4.41 22.64 -1.43
C TRP A 24 -3.25 22.44 -2.42
N ARG A 25 -3.58 22.37 -3.72
CA ARG A 25 -2.62 22.38 -4.84
C ARG A 25 -1.72 23.61 -4.84
N THR A 26 -2.23 24.75 -4.38
CA THR A 26 -1.47 26.00 -4.32
C THR A 26 -0.38 25.96 -3.25
N GLN A 27 -0.59 25.21 -2.16
CA GLN A 27 0.40 25.05 -1.08
C GLN A 27 1.52 24.05 -1.45
N LEU A 28 1.29 23.18 -2.43
CA LEU A 28 2.33 22.31 -2.98
C LEU A 28 3.37 23.07 -3.84
N ARG A 29 3.12 24.34 -4.16
CA ARG A 29 4.05 25.23 -4.87
C ARG A 29 5.10 25.87 -3.95
N SER A 30 5.57 25.16 -2.93
CA SER A 30 6.70 25.65 -2.14
C SER A 30 7.91 25.89 -3.06
N PRO A 31 8.71 26.96 -2.88
CA PRO A 31 9.85 27.25 -3.75
C PRO A 31 10.86 26.09 -3.86
N ARG A 32 10.94 25.27 -2.82
CA ARG A 32 11.78 24.06 -2.83
C ARG A 32 11.28 22.98 -3.81
N TRP A 33 10.00 22.97 -4.17
CA TRP A 33 9.36 21.94 -5.00
C TRP A 33 8.71 22.47 -6.29
N GLY A 34 8.48 23.79 -6.43
CA GLY A 34 7.65 24.35 -7.50
C GLY A 34 8.19 25.59 -8.23
N THR A 35 9.31 26.20 -7.83
CA THR A 35 9.82 27.42 -8.52
C THR A 35 10.89 27.15 -9.59
N THR A 36 11.27 25.88 -9.81
CA THR A 36 12.20 25.48 -10.89
C THR A 36 11.50 24.76 -12.06
N LEU A 37 10.18 24.89 -12.16
CA LEU A 37 9.36 24.24 -13.19
C LEU A 37 9.40 25.03 -14.51
N GLU A 38 10.29 24.65 -15.41
CA GLU A 38 10.12 24.95 -16.83
C GLU A 38 8.85 24.19 -17.30
N HIS A 39 7.76 24.90 -17.63
CA HIS A 39 6.49 24.35 -18.15
C HIS A 39 5.47 23.77 -17.15
N ASP A 40 5.45 24.23 -15.89
CA ASP A 40 4.31 23.99 -14.96
C ASP A 40 3.97 22.50 -14.69
N ARG A 41 4.94 21.59 -14.89
CA ARG A 41 4.76 20.14 -14.74
C ARG A 41 5.70 19.56 -13.68
N LEU A 42 5.17 19.24 -12.51
CA LEU A 42 5.89 18.54 -11.43
C LEU A 42 6.75 17.41 -12.02
N PRO A 43 8.09 17.40 -11.80
CA PRO A 43 8.92 16.30 -12.26
C PRO A 43 8.38 15.02 -11.63
N GLY A 44 8.22 13.98 -12.45
CA GLY A 44 7.66 12.71 -12.00
C GLY A 44 8.44 12.23 -10.77
N LEU A 45 7.82 12.29 -9.60
CA LEU A 45 8.38 11.81 -8.34
C LEU A 45 8.34 10.28 -8.37
N GLY A 46 9.20 9.68 -9.17
CA GLY A 46 9.39 8.23 -9.19
C GLY A 46 9.87 7.83 -7.80
N ASN A 47 9.10 7.00 -7.09
CA ASN A 47 9.49 6.46 -5.80
C ASN A 47 10.52 5.34 -6.03
N PRO A 48 11.83 5.59 -5.81
CA PRO A 48 12.87 4.60 -6.10
C PRO A 48 12.86 3.46 -5.07
N GLU A 49 12.21 3.64 -3.92
CA GLU A 49 12.08 2.62 -2.88
C GLU A 49 10.97 1.60 -3.20
N MET A 50 10.08 1.94 -4.14
CA MET A 50 9.04 1.03 -4.57
C MET A 50 9.62 0.14 -5.65
N ASN A 51 10.07 -1.06 -5.27
CA ASN A 51 10.46 -2.10 -6.22
C ASN A 51 9.19 -2.87 -6.60
N PRO A 52 8.48 -2.50 -7.69
CA PRO A 52 7.19 -3.09 -8.00
C PRO A 52 7.39 -4.59 -8.21
N THR A 53 6.75 -5.39 -7.36
CA THR A 53 6.79 -6.85 -7.52
C THR A 53 6.18 -7.20 -8.87
N SER A 54 6.97 -7.84 -9.72
CA SER A 54 6.50 -8.24 -11.06
C SER A 54 5.28 -9.14 -10.93
N ARG A 55 4.16 -8.72 -11.54
CA ARG A 55 2.90 -9.49 -11.56
C ARG A 55 3.14 -10.92 -12.05
N PHE A 56 3.96 -11.07 -13.08
CA PHE A 56 4.29 -12.39 -13.64
C PHE A 56 5.03 -13.27 -12.62
N ARG A 57 6.02 -12.72 -11.91
CA ARG A 57 6.74 -13.46 -10.86
C ARG A 57 5.81 -13.88 -9.73
N SER A 58 4.89 -13.00 -9.31
CA SER A 58 3.89 -13.32 -8.29
C SER A 58 2.97 -14.46 -8.75
N VAL A 59 2.45 -14.42 -9.97
CA VAL A 59 1.58 -15.48 -10.52
C VAL A 59 2.34 -16.82 -10.57
N LEU A 60 3.57 -16.82 -11.07
CA LEU A 60 4.38 -18.02 -11.16
C LEU A 60 4.69 -18.63 -9.78
N LEU A 61 4.95 -17.78 -8.78
CA LEU A 61 5.16 -18.20 -7.41
C LEU A 61 3.92 -18.89 -6.84
N TRP A 62 2.73 -18.32 -7.04
CA TRP A 62 1.48 -18.92 -6.54
C TRP A 62 1.13 -20.22 -7.26
N LEU A 63 1.34 -20.29 -8.58
CA LEU A 63 1.16 -21.53 -9.35
C LEU A 63 2.11 -22.64 -8.88
N GLY A 64 3.39 -22.29 -8.67
CA GLY A 64 4.38 -23.23 -8.15
C GLY A 64 4.02 -23.74 -6.76
N LEU A 65 3.63 -22.83 -5.85
CA LEU A 65 3.20 -23.20 -4.51
C LEU A 65 1.98 -24.14 -4.55
N ALA A 66 0.97 -23.81 -5.34
CA ALA A 66 -0.22 -24.65 -5.49
C ALA A 66 0.13 -26.06 -6.00
N LEU A 67 1.03 -26.16 -6.98
CA LEU A 67 1.47 -27.45 -7.53
C LEU A 67 2.22 -28.29 -6.49
N VAL A 68 3.13 -27.66 -5.73
CA VAL A 68 3.88 -28.35 -4.67
C VAL A 68 2.94 -28.84 -3.57
N THR A 69 2.01 -27.99 -3.13
CA THR A 69 1.00 -28.38 -2.13
C THR A 69 0.14 -29.54 -2.65
N PHE A 70 -0.32 -29.48 -3.89
CA PHE A 70 -1.09 -30.56 -4.49
C PHE A 70 -0.30 -31.87 -4.51
N ALA A 71 0.97 -31.84 -4.94
CA ALA A 71 1.83 -33.02 -4.95
C ALA A 71 2.02 -33.61 -3.54
N LEU A 72 2.25 -32.76 -2.52
CA LEU A 72 2.36 -33.22 -1.12
C LEU A 72 1.10 -33.91 -0.62
N LEU A 73 -0.08 -33.38 -0.98
CA LEU A 73 -1.35 -34.00 -0.63
C LEU A 73 -1.52 -35.35 -1.33
N VAL A 74 -1.31 -35.39 -2.65
CA VAL A 74 -1.44 -36.64 -3.43
C VAL A 74 -0.50 -37.72 -2.92
N VAL A 75 0.78 -37.38 -2.71
CA VAL A 75 1.77 -38.34 -2.21
C VAL A 75 1.43 -38.76 -0.79
N GLY A 76 1.14 -37.82 0.10
CA GLY A 76 0.89 -38.15 1.50
C GLY A 76 -0.39 -38.97 1.72
N TYR A 77 -1.46 -38.69 0.98
CA TYR A 77 -2.68 -39.52 1.04
C TYR A 77 -2.54 -40.82 0.25
N GLY A 78 -1.87 -40.80 -0.91
CA GLY A 78 -1.66 -41.98 -1.74
C GLY A 78 -0.74 -43.02 -1.08
N THR A 79 0.22 -42.59 -0.26
CA THR A 79 1.12 -43.47 0.50
C THR A 79 0.58 -43.85 1.88
N GLY A 80 -0.54 -43.25 2.31
CA GLY A 80 -1.07 -43.46 3.65
C GLY A 80 -0.25 -42.78 4.76
N PHE A 81 0.71 -41.91 4.44
CA PHE A 81 1.50 -41.17 5.44
C PHE A 81 0.62 -40.36 6.41
N TRP A 82 -0.47 -39.77 5.89
CA TRP A 82 -1.44 -39.02 6.70
C TRP A 82 -2.58 -39.90 7.27
N SER A 83 -2.57 -41.21 7.04
CA SER A 83 -3.59 -42.11 7.58
C SER A 83 -3.27 -42.50 9.01
N LEU A 84 -4.28 -42.44 9.89
CA LEU A 84 -4.14 -42.90 11.26
C LEU A 84 -4.14 -44.43 11.28
N PRO A 85 -3.32 -45.07 12.14
CA PRO A 85 -3.39 -46.52 12.31
C PRO A 85 -4.79 -46.91 12.79
N PRO A 86 -5.32 -48.06 12.34
CA PRO A 86 -6.64 -48.52 12.75
C PRO A 86 -6.68 -48.66 14.27
N THR A 87 -7.69 -48.07 14.91
CA THR A 87 -7.95 -48.29 16.34
C THR A 87 -8.51 -49.70 16.53
N PRO A 88 -8.07 -50.42 17.58
CA PRO A 88 -8.45 -51.81 17.84
C PRO A 88 -9.93 -51.98 18.18
#